data_AF-A0A087E712-F1
#
_entry.id   AF-A0A087E712-F1
#
_cell.length_a   1.000
_cell.length_b   1.000
_cell.length_c   1.000
_cell.angle_alpha   90.00
_cell.angle_beta   90.00
_cell.angle_gamma   90.00
#
_symmetry.space_group_name_H-M   'P 1'
#
loop_
_entity.id
_entity.type
_entity.pdbx_description
1 polymer ?
#
loop_
_entity_poly.entity_id
_entity_poly.type
_entity_poly.pdbx_seq_one_letter_code
_entity_poly.pdbx_strand_id
1 'polypeptide(L)' 'MIMDGQDVLLVAHAHILRVLTTQWLGIDPHMAKMLRLDTAHYSSLGMYKGDRVIEHWNL' A
#
# COMPACT_ATOMS: atom_id res chain seq x y z
N MET A 1 6.44 -19.06 -0.13
CA MET A 1 5.27 -18.90 0.74
C MET A 1 5.59 -17.75 1.68
N ILE A 2 4.79 -16.68 1.71
CA ILE A 2 4.96 -15.63 2.71
C ILE A 2 4.39 -16.18 4.02
N MET A 3 5.17 -16.10 5.09
CA MET A 3 4.74 -16.53 6.42
C MET A 3 3.91 -15.43 7.07
N ASP A 4 2.84 -15.82 7.76
CA ASP A 4 2.01 -14.88 8.51
C ASP A 4 2.84 -14.17 9.59
N GLY A 5 2.59 -12.87 9.79
CA GLY A 5 3.31 -12.03 10.75
C GLY A 5 4.75 -11.62 10.36
N GLN A 6 5.12 -11.66 9.08
CA GLN A 6 6.41 -11.14 8.59
C GLN A 6 6.21 -9.93 7.69
N ASP A 7 7.16 -8.99 7.75
CA ASP A 7 7.17 -7.83 6.87
C ASP A 7 7.50 -8.23 5.42
N VAL A 8 6.83 -7.58 4.47
CA VAL A 8 7.02 -7.79 3.04
C VAL A 8 7.41 -6.47 2.38
N LEU A 9 8.57 -6.46 1.71
CA LEU A 9 9.00 -5.33 0.90
C LEU A 9 8.65 -5.55 -0.57
N LEU A 10 7.90 -4.62 -1.15
CA LEU A 10 7.56 -4.60 -2.58
C LEU A 10 8.25 -3.42 -3.25
N VAL A 11 9.06 -3.69 -4.29
CA VAL A 11 9.72 -2.67 -5.10
C VAL A 11 9.10 -2.68 -6.49
N ALA A 12 8.37 -1.62 -6.84
CA ALA A 12 7.71 -1.47 -8.12
C ALA A 12 7.47 0.01 -8.46
N HIS A 13 6.82 0.27 -9.60
CA HIS A 13 6.49 1.63 -10.03
C HIS A 13 5.29 2.20 -9.28
N ALA A 14 5.23 3.53 -9.17
CA ALA A 14 4.19 4.23 -8.43
C ALA A 14 2.75 3.84 -8.84
N HIS A 15 2.49 3.67 -10.14
CA HIS A 15 1.14 3.32 -10.61
C HIS A 15 0.63 1.99 -10.05
N ILE A 16 1.46 0.95 -10.07
CA ILE A 16 1.04 -0.36 -9.57
C ILE A 16 0.96 -0.37 -8.04
N LEU A 17 1.87 0.33 -7.35
CA LEU A 17 1.83 0.44 -5.89
C LEU A 17 0.59 1.17 -5.39
N ARG A 18 0.11 2.19 -6.10
CA ARG A 18 -1.14 2.89 -5.76
C ARG A 18 -2.36 1.99 -5.91
N VAL A 19 -2.42 1.18 -6.98
CA VAL A 19 -3.50 0.19 -7.18
C VAL A 19 -3.42 -0.93 -6.14
N LEU A 20 -2.21 -1.39 -5.81
CA LEU A 20 -2.03 -2.38 -4.74
C LEU A 20 -2.56 -1.86 -3.40
N THR A 21 -2.31 -0.59 -3.08
CA THR A 21 -2.85 0.05 -1.87
C THR A 21 -4.37 0.06 -1.84
N THR A 22 -5.07 0.34 -2.96
CA THR A 22 -6.53 0.26 -2.99
C THR A 22 -7.04 -1.16 -2.81
N GLN A 23 -6.34 -2.15 -3.38
CA GLN A 23 -6.66 -3.57 -3.18
C GLN A 23 -6.44 -4.00 -1.73
N TRP A 24 -5.38 -3.51 -1.09
CA TRP A 24 -5.16 -3.69 0.34
C TRP A 24 -6.31 -3.08 1.15
N LEU A 25 -6.77 -1.88 0.83
CA LEU A 25 -7.88 -1.25 1.54
C LEU A 25 -9.26 -1.86 1.21
N GLY A 26 -9.37 -2.68 0.16
CA GLY A 26 -10.64 -3.24 -0.30
C GLY A 26 -11.57 -2.19 -0.93
N ILE A 27 -11.02 -1.17 -1.58
CA ILE A 27 -11.76 -0.10 -2.25
C ILE A 27 -11.54 -0.13 -3.78
N ASP A 28 -12.34 0.65 -4.53
CA ASP A 28 -12.25 0.70 -5.99
C ASP A 28 -10.83 1.09 -6.47
N PRO A 29 -10.21 0.32 -7.39
CA PRO A 29 -8.92 0.64 -8.02
C PRO A 29 -8.82 2.04 -8.63
N HIS A 30 -9.92 2.60 -9.14
CA HIS A 30 -9.94 3.96 -9.70
C HIS A 30 -9.59 5.02 -8.65
N MET A 31 -9.78 4.70 -7.37
CA MET A 31 -9.43 5.57 -6.25
C MET A 31 -7.90 5.75 -6.12
N ALA A 32 -7.11 4.87 -6.72
CA ALA A 32 -5.65 4.96 -6.77
C ALA A 32 -5.19 6.31 -7.34
N LYS A 33 -5.98 6.92 -8.24
CA LYS A 33 -5.70 8.23 -8.84
C LYS A 33 -5.57 9.37 -7.80
N MET A 34 -6.11 9.20 -6.59
CA MET A 34 -6.03 10.18 -5.50
C MET A 34 -4.78 10.01 -4.62
N LEU A 35 -4.08 8.88 -4.73
CA LEU A 35 -2.90 8.56 -3.94
C LEU A 35 -1.63 9.04 -4.66
N ARG A 36 -1.09 10.22 -4.34
CA ARG A 36 0.20 10.67 -4.90
C ARG A 36 1.36 9.90 -4.28
N LEU A 37 2.25 9.32 -5.09
CA LEU A 37 3.48 8.68 -4.63
C LEU A 37 4.66 9.23 -5.45
N ASP A 38 5.61 9.87 -4.77
CA ASP A 38 6.78 10.50 -5.37
C ASP A 38 7.90 9.48 -5.57
N THR A 39 8.82 9.79 -6.49
CA THR A 39 9.97 8.92 -6.78
C THR A 39 10.86 8.78 -5.55
N ALA A 40 11.39 7.58 -5.32
CA ALA A 40 12.26 7.26 -4.18
C ALA A 40 11.64 7.46 -2.79
N HIS A 41 10.31 7.55 -2.70
CA HIS A 41 9.58 7.54 -1.43
C HIS A 41 9.03 6.14 -1.14
N TYR A 42 8.74 5.85 0.13
CA TYR A 42 8.14 4.59 0.55
C TYR A 42 6.80 4.81 1.24
N SER A 43 6.07 3.72 1.44
CA SER A 43 4.80 3.69 2.14
C SER A 43 4.66 2.35 2.84
N SER A 44 3.92 2.30 3.94
CA SER A 44 3.65 1.07 4.69
C SER A 44 2.16 0.84 4.78
N LEU A 45 1.79 -0.42 4.53
CA LEU A 45 0.42 -0.92 4.63
C LEU A 45 0.40 -1.88 5.81
N GLY A 46 -0.61 -1.77 6.66
CA GLY A 46 -0.67 -2.49 7.92
C GLY A 46 -2.08 -2.85 8.34
N MET A 47 -2.18 -3.35 9.56
CA MET A 47 -3.44 -3.74 10.20
C MET A 47 -3.62 -2.90 11.47
N TYR A 48 -4.75 -2.22 11.61
CA TYR A 48 -5.10 -1.49 12.81
C TYR A 48 -6.47 -1.95 13.33
N LYS A 49 -6.48 -2.53 14.54
CA LYS A 49 -7.71 -3.04 15.19
C LYS A 49 -8.54 -4.01 14.31
N GLY A 50 -7.87 -4.78 13.46
CA GLY A 50 -8.50 -5.74 12.55
C GLY A 50 -8.80 -5.20 11.15
N ASP A 51 -8.62 -3.90 10.92
CA ASP A 51 -8.85 -3.26 9.62
C ASP A 51 -7.53 -3.07 8.85
N ARG A 52 -7.58 -3.21 7.52
CA ARG A 52 -6.46 -2.91 6.61
C ARG A 52 -6.32 -1.41 6.45
N VAL A 53 -5.14 -0.87 6.74
CA VAL A 53 -4.87 0.57 6.76
C VAL A 53 -3.58 0.93 6.02
N ILE A 54 -3.44 2.22 5.69
CA ILE A 54 -2.17 2.84 5.34
C ILE A 54 -1.58 3.41 6.63
N GLU A 55 -0.39 2.96 7.03
CA GLU A 55 0.28 3.45 8.24
C GLU A 55 1.12 4.68 7.95
N HIS A 56 1.89 4.63 6.86
CA HIS A 56 2.68 5.74 6.37
C HIS A 56 2.52 5.86 4.87
N TRP A 57 2.47 7.09 4.36
CA TRP A 57 2.29 7.36 2.95
C TRP A 57 3.28 8.41 2.47
N ASN A 58 3.98 8.10 1.38
CA ASN A 58 4.88 9.01 0.67
C ASN A 58 5.94 9.67 1.58
N LEU A 59 6.63 8.84 2.38
CA LEU A 59 7.76 9.25 3.22
C LEU A 59 9.10 9.16 2.47
#